data_AF-V8NDD2-F1
#
_entry.id   AF-V8NDD2-F1
#
_cell.length_a   1.000
_cell.length_b   1.000
_cell.length_c   1.000
_cell.angle_alpha   90.00
_cell.angle_beta   90.00
_cell.angle_gamma   90.00
#
_symmetry.space_group_name_H-M   'P 1'
#
loop_
_entity.id
_entity.type
_entity.pdbx_description
1 polymer ?
#
loop_
_entity_poly.entity_id
_entity_poly.type
_entity_poly.pdbx_seq_one_letter_code
_entity_poly.pdbx_strand_id
1 'polypeptide(L)'
;MLRIPLAYNETYAKPQHQPYLTLCPGPRVCSSYRTTYRVATRQVRKEILQAHIICCPGWKKPVCHKPCQNGGSCIQPNKCQCSPGWGGRYCQIDVDECSTPVAHCAHDCLNTAGSYKCQCRAGYALEPDGKSCRLLPTGQ
;
A
#
# COMPACT_ATOMS: atom_id res chain seq x y z
N MET A 1 13.10 22.68 -24.97
CA MET A 1 14.34 22.02 -24.48
C MET A 1 14.45 20.65 -25.13
N LEU A 2 15.49 20.41 -25.93
CA LEU A 2 15.73 19.12 -26.62
C LEU A 2 16.03 18.02 -25.58
N ARG A 3 15.26 16.94 -25.58
CA ARG A 3 15.59 15.73 -24.80
C ARG A 3 16.61 14.91 -25.59
N ILE A 4 17.89 14.98 -25.23
CA ILE A 4 18.91 14.08 -25.76
C ILE A 4 18.90 12.83 -24.88
N PRO A 5 18.47 11.65 -25.36
CA PRO A 5 18.56 10.42 -24.58
C PRO A 5 20.04 10.10 -24.34
N LEU A 6 20.49 10.11 -23.08
CA LEU A 6 21.82 9.65 -22.73
C LEU A 6 21.83 8.12 -22.86
N ALA A 7 22.40 7.65 -23.98
CA ALA A 7 22.71 6.26 -24.18
C ALA A 7 24.02 5.94 -23.46
N TYR A 8 24.04 4.91 -22.62
CA TYR A 8 25.25 4.45 -21.95
C TYR A 8 25.47 2.95 -22.21
N ASN A 9 26.73 2.54 -22.18
CA ASN A 9 27.12 1.15 -22.30
C ASN A 9 27.04 0.47 -20.93
N GLU A 10 26.22 -0.57 -20.81
CA GLU A 10 26.16 -1.44 -19.64
C GLU A 10 26.85 -2.77 -19.95
N THR A 11 27.75 -3.22 -19.08
CA THR A 11 28.39 -4.54 -19.13
C THR A 11 27.52 -5.60 -18.43
N TYR A 12 27.39 -6.77 -19.03
CA TYR A 12 26.63 -7.89 -18.46
C TYR A 12 27.26 -9.25 -18.81
N ALA A 13 26.92 -10.29 -18.07
CA ALA A 13 27.35 -11.66 -18.35
C ALA A 13 26.41 -12.31 -19.38
N LYS A 14 26.93 -12.59 -20.58
CA LYS A 14 26.20 -13.29 -21.63
C LYS A 14 26.54 -14.79 -21.59
N PRO A 15 25.53 -15.68 -21.49
CA PRO A 15 25.78 -17.12 -21.54
C PRO A 15 26.27 -17.55 -22.94
N GLN A 16 27.19 -18.51 -22.96
CA GLN A 16 27.66 -19.23 -24.13
C GLN A 16 27.54 -20.72 -23.86
N HIS A 17 27.00 -21.45 -24.83
CA HIS A 17 26.85 -22.90 -24.72
C HIS A 17 27.97 -23.56 -25.52
N GLN A 18 28.85 -24.28 -24.84
CA GLN A 18 29.89 -25.07 -25.48
C GLN A 18 29.50 -26.55 -25.43
N PRO A 19 29.26 -27.20 -26.58
CA PRO A 19 28.94 -28.62 -26.61
C PRO A 19 30.15 -29.46 -26.24
N TYR A 20 29.95 -30.53 -25.49
CA TYR A 20 30.96 -31.54 -25.21
C TYR A 20 30.33 -32.93 -25.14
N LEU A 21 31.11 -33.95 -25.51
CA LEU A 21 30.66 -35.33 -25.45
C LEU A 21 30.84 -35.87 -24.04
N THR A 22 29.85 -36.63 -23.57
CA THR A 22 29.85 -37.29 -22.25
C THR A 22 29.51 -38.76 -22.40
N LEU A 23 30.06 -39.57 -21.49
CA LEU A 23 29.72 -40.99 -21.38
C LEU A 23 28.39 -41.13 -20.64
N CYS A 24 27.43 -41.77 -21.28
CA CYS A 24 26.17 -42.15 -20.66
C CYS A 24 26.24 -43.60 -20.14
N PRO A 25 25.31 -44.06 -19.29
CA PRO A 25 25.27 -45.46 -18.88
C PRO A 25 25.21 -46.42 -20.07
N GLY A 26 26.17 -47.34 -20.14
CA GLY A 26 26.38 -48.27 -21.27
C GLY A 26 27.37 -47.74 -22.32
N PRO A 27 27.45 -48.35 -23.52
CA PRO A 27 28.42 -48.01 -24.56
C PRO A 27 27.96 -46.81 -25.44
N ARG A 28 27.32 -45.79 -24.85
CA ARG A 28 26.73 -44.66 -25.58
C ARG A 28 27.45 -43.35 -25.28
N VAL A 29 27.55 -42.50 -26.31
CA VAL A 29 28.06 -41.13 -26.21
C VAL A 29 26.89 -40.15 -26.35
N CYS A 30 26.76 -39.23 -25.40
CA CYS A 30 25.72 -38.21 -25.37
C CYS A 30 26.34 -36.82 -25.53
N SER A 31 25.68 -35.93 -26.29
CA SER A 31 26.05 -34.52 -26.33
C SER A 31 25.46 -33.80 -25.12
N SER A 32 26.34 -33.20 -24.32
CA SER A 32 25.98 -32.26 -23.26
C SER A 32 26.47 -30.86 -23.66
N TYR A 33 26.02 -29.84 -22.95
CA TYR A 33 26.52 -28.48 -23.10
C TYR A 33 26.98 -27.94 -21.76
N ARG A 34 28.12 -27.25 -21.75
CA ARG A 34 28.54 -26.45 -20.60
C ARG A 34 28.20 -25.01 -20.89
N THR A 35 27.51 -24.37 -19.94
CA THR A 35 27.28 -22.93 -19.99
C THR A 35 28.51 -22.22 -19.42
N THR A 36 29.19 -21.44 -20.26
CA THR A 36 30.19 -20.46 -19.84
C THR A 36 29.60 -19.06 -19.93
N TYR A 37 30.17 -18.09 -19.24
CA TYR A 37 29.73 -16.70 -19.29
C TYR A 37 30.86 -15.83 -19.80
N ARG A 38 30.55 -14.95 -20.75
CA ARG A 38 31.48 -13.90 -21.19
C ARG A 38 30.91 -12.52 -20.89
N VAL A 39 31.78 -11.55 -20.65
CA VAL A 39 31.38 -10.16 -20.53
C VAL A 39 30.96 -9.64 -21.90
N ALA A 40 29.79 -9.01 -21.98
CA ALA A 40 29.28 -8.35 -23.17
C ALA A 40 28.75 -6.96 -22.80
N THR A 41 28.68 -6.04 -23.76
CA THR A 41 28.11 -4.70 -23.58
C THR A 41 26.78 -4.59 -24.32
N ARG A 42 25.85 -3.83 -23.76
CA ARG A 42 24.63 -3.40 -24.45
C ARG A 42 24.42 -1.90 -24.29
N GLN A 43 23.88 -1.27 -25.32
CA GLN A 43 23.45 0.12 -25.27
C GLN A 43 22.13 0.20 -24.50
N VAL A 44 22.14 0.88 -23.37
CA VAL A 44 20.95 1.16 -22.57
C VAL A 44 20.63 2.63 -22.70
N ARG A 45 19.38 2.95 -23.02
CA ARG A 45 18.88 4.31 -22.95
C ARG A 45 18.45 4.56 -21.51
N LYS A 46 19.15 5.44 -20.80
CA LYS A 46 18.70 5.91 -19.49
C LYS A 46 17.65 6.98 -19.75
N GLU A 47 16.37 6.62 -19.65
CA GLU A 47 15.34 7.64 -19.49
C GLU A 47 15.57 8.28 -18.13
N ILE A 48 16.31 9.39 -18.10
CA ILE A 48 16.41 10.24 -16.91
C ILE A 48 15.08 10.99 -16.81
N LEU A 49 14.04 10.29 -16.37
CA LEU A 49 12.87 10.91 -15.77
C LEU A 49 13.25 11.20 -14.32
N GLN A 50 13.80 12.40 -14.15
CA GLN A 50 13.66 13.26 -12.98
C GLN A 50 12.70 12.68 -11.93
N ALA A 51 13.27 12.09 -10.87
CA ALA A 51 12.65 11.70 -9.60
C ALA A 51 11.10 11.65 -9.59
N HIS A 52 10.53 10.67 -10.30
CA HIS A 52 9.24 10.14 -9.94
C HIS A 52 9.50 8.75 -9.37
N ILE A 53 8.91 8.47 -8.21
CA ILE A 53 8.68 7.10 -7.76
C ILE A 53 7.72 6.48 -8.80
N ILE A 54 8.25 6.03 -9.92
CA ILE A 54 7.49 5.35 -10.97
C ILE A 54 7.36 3.92 -10.50
N CYS A 55 6.16 3.55 -10.04
CA CYS A 55 5.78 2.16 -9.91
C CYS A 55 6.08 1.46 -11.25
N CYS A 56 6.60 0.23 -11.23
CA CYS A 56 7.06 -0.51 -12.42
C CYS A 56 6.05 -0.40 -13.60
N PRO A 57 6.52 -0.34 -14.87
CA PRO A 57 5.64 -0.28 -16.03
C PRO A 57 4.60 -1.41 -15.98
N GLY A 58 3.32 -1.05 -15.84
CA GLY A 58 2.20 -2.00 -15.68
C GLY A 58 1.42 -1.90 -14.36
N TRP A 59 1.88 -1.13 -13.37
CA TRP A 59 1.16 -0.99 -12.11
C TRP A 59 0.09 0.10 -12.16
N LYS A 60 -1.17 -0.31 -12.35
CA LYS A 60 -2.33 0.61 -12.29
C LYS A 60 -2.76 0.97 -10.86
N LYS A 61 -2.26 0.27 -9.82
CA LYS A 61 -2.62 0.49 -8.41
C LYS A 61 -1.42 0.28 -7.48
N PRO A 62 -1.27 1.05 -6.40
CA PRO A 62 -0.26 0.82 -5.38
C PRO A 62 -0.52 -0.50 -4.62
N VAL A 63 0.54 -1.16 -4.16
CA VAL A 63 0.44 -2.41 -3.38
C VAL A 63 0.71 -2.17 -1.90
N CYS A 64 -0.20 -2.70 -1.09
CA CYS A 64 -0.06 -2.80 0.35
C CYS A 64 0.11 -4.29 0.69
N HIS A 65 1.23 -4.66 1.31
CA HIS A 65 1.54 -6.07 1.63
C HIS A 65 0.53 -6.67 2.61
N LYS A 66 0.00 -5.83 3.52
CA LYS A 66 -1.23 -6.12 4.25
C LYS A 66 -2.34 -5.24 3.69
N PRO A 67 -3.55 -5.78 3.48
CA PRO A 67 -4.67 -4.98 2.99
C PRO A 67 -5.04 -3.90 3.99
N CYS A 68 -5.45 -2.75 3.48
CA CYS A 68 -6.06 -1.70 4.30
C CYS A 68 -7.41 -2.22 4.83
N GLN A 69 -7.62 -2.15 6.13
CA GLN A 69 -8.83 -2.62 6.81
C GLN A 69 -9.90 -1.52 6.83
N ASN A 70 -11.13 -1.88 7.24
CA ASN A 70 -12.21 -0.92 7.54
C ASN A 70 -12.53 0.08 6.42
N GLY A 71 -12.51 -0.40 5.17
CA GLY A 71 -12.81 0.40 3.99
C GLY A 71 -11.68 1.32 3.52
N GLY A 72 -10.48 1.24 4.11
CA GLY A 72 -9.32 2.01 3.68
C GLY A 72 -8.86 1.69 2.26
N SER A 73 -8.31 2.69 1.58
CA SER A 73 -7.78 2.58 0.21
C SER A 73 -6.25 2.61 0.20
N CYS A 74 -5.62 1.69 -0.52
CA CYS A 74 -4.17 1.74 -0.73
C CYS A 74 -3.85 2.86 -1.71
N ILE A 75 -3.06 3.86 -1.28
CA ILE A 75 -2.75 5.06 -2.07
C ILE A 75 -1.28 5.16 -2.47
N GLN A 76 -0.38 4.53 -1.71
CA GLN A 76 1.04 4.39 -2.04
C GLN A 76 1.55 3.04 -1.51
N PRO A 77 2.76 2.58 -1.89
CA PRO A 77 3.31 1.33 -1.37
C PRO A 77 3.26 1.28 0.16
N ASN A 78 2.53 0.30 0.71
CA ASN A 78 2.29 0.14 2.15
C ASN A 78 1.72 1.36 2.89
N LYS A 79 1.03 2.26 2.18
CA LYS A 79 0.36 3.42 2.79
C LYS A 79 -1.13 3.41 2.45
N CYS A 80 -1.92 3.29 3.51
CA CYS A 80 -3.37 3.34 3.44
C CYS A 80 -3.89 4.76 3.69
N GLN A 81 -4.89 5.15 2.92
CA GLN A 81 -5.80 6.22 3.26
C GLN A 81 -6.99 5.60 3.97
N CYS A 82 -7.18 5.93 5.25
CA CYS A 82 -8.23 5.36 6.07
C CYS A 82 -9.55 6.09 5.92
N SER A 83 -10.64 5.35 6.08
CA SER A 83 -11.98 5.92 6.26
C SER A 83 -12.02 6.75 7.55
N PRO A 84 -12.94 7.74 7.66
CA PRO A 84 -13.16 8.46 8.91
C PRO A 84 -13.36 7.49 10.09
N GLY A 85 -12.82 7.85 11.26
CA GLY A 85 -12.86 7.03 12.48
C GLY A 85 -11.83 5.89 12.53
N TRP A 86 -10.96 5.75 11.52
CA TRP A 86 -9.92 4.72 11.51
C TRP A 86 -8.51 5.30 11.33
N GLY A 87 -7.54 4.65 11.96
CA GLY A 87 -6.14 5.05 11.99
C GLY A 87 -5.18 3.86 11.97
N GLY A 88 -3.88 4.19 12.05
CA GLY A 88 -2.80 3.22 11.93
C GLY A 88 -2.39 2.93 10.48
N ARG A 89 -1.27 2.21 10.32
CA ARG A 89 -0.64 1.96 9.01
C ARG A 89 -1.57 1.25 8.01
N TYR A 90 -2.44 0.37 8.51
CA TYR A 90 -3.37 -0.44 7.71
C TYR A 90 -4.82 -0.19 8.11
N CYS A 91 -5.14 0.97 8.71
CA CYS A 91 -6.49 1.33 9.16
C CYS A 91 -7.10 0.36 10.18
N GLN A 92 -6.23 -0.32 10.95
CA GLN A 92 -6.61 -1.35 11.90
C GLN A 92 -6.91 -0.81 13.31
N ILE A 93 -6.64 0.48 13.55
CA ILE A 93 -6.82 1.12 14.85
C ILE A 93 -8.09 1.96 14.77
N ASP A 94 -9.01 1.72 15.67
CA ASP A 94 -10.16 2.58 15.89
C ASP A 94 -9.71 3.92 16.47
N VAL A 95 -10.16 5.03 15.91
CA VAL A 95 -9.85 6.36 16.44
C VAL A 95 -10.92 6.70 17.45
N ASP A 96 -10.53 6.84 18.72
CA ASP A 96 -11.44 7.30 19.75
C ASP A 96 -11.73 8.79 19.61
N GLU A 97 -12.82 9.14 18.92
CA GLU A 97 -13.18 10.55 18.74
C GLU A 97 -13.62 11.23 20.03
N CYS A 98 -14.06 10.46 21.05
CA CYS A 98 -14.41 11.00 22.37
C CYS A 98 -13.19 11.55 23.12
N SER A 99 -12.01 11.00 22.85
CA SER A 99 -10.72 11.51 23.35
C SER A 99 -10.19 12.70 22.55
N THR A 100 -10.92 13.17 21.55
CA THR A 100 -10.55 14.30 20.69
C THR A 100 -11.61 15.40 20.76
N PRO A 101 -11.30 16.64 20.35
CA PRO A 101 -12.33 17.67 20.25
C PRO A 101 -13.42 17.33 19.23
N VAL A 102 -13.21 16.44 18.25
CA VAL A 102 -14.15 16.17 17.13
C VAL A 102 -15.56 15.76 17.60
N ALA A 103 -15.66 15.01 18.70
CA ALA A 103 -16.96 14.51 19.16
C ALA A 103 -17.94 15.63 19.52
N HIS A 104 -17.49 16.62 20.30
CA HIS A 104 -18.30 17.77 20.72
C HIS A 104 -19.70 17.39 21.28
N CYS A 105 -19.81 16.31 22.05
CA CYS A 105 -21.07 15.93 22.71
C CYS A 105 -21.41 16.90 23.85
N ALA A 106 -22.70 17.23 24.03
CA ALA A 106 -23.14 18.09 25.14
C ALA A 106 -23.02 17.40 26.51
N HIS A 107 -23.27 16.10 26.56
CA HIS A 107 -23.14 15.27 27.75
C HIS A 107 -22.09 14.17 27.52
N ASP A 108 -22.48 12.91 27.60
CA ASP A 108 -21.56 11.78 27.62
C ASP A 108 -21.25 11.35 26.17
N CYS A 109 -20.01 10.93 25.91
CA CYS A 109 -19.57 10.43 24.60
C CYS A 109 -19.21 8.95 24.71
N LEU A 110 -19.73 8.16 23.77
CA LEU A 110 -19.48 6.73 23.66
C LEU A 110 -18.72 6.44 22.38
N ASN A 111 -17.47 5.99 22.52
CA ASN A 111 -16.67 5.55 21.39
C ASN A 111 -17.22 4.24 20.83
N THR A 112 -17.26 4.12 19.50
CA THR A 112 -17.71 2.92 18.78
C THR A 112 -16.76 2.61 17.64
N ALA A 113 -16.73 1.38 17.14
CA ALA A 113 -15.81 1.04 16.05
C ALA A 113 -16.09 1.88 14.77
N GLY A 114 -15.16 2.75 14.42
CA GLY A 114 -15.19 3.67 13.28
C GLY A 114 -16.06 4.91 13.48
N SER A 115 -16.54 5.19 14.69
CA SER A 115 -17.42 6.35 14.96
C SER A 115 -17.64 6.59 16.45
N TYR A 116 -18.49 7.54 16.80
CA TYR A 116 -18.91 7.79 18.18
C TYR A 116 -20.40 8.11 18.24
N LYS A 117 -20.96 8.00 19.44
CA LYS A 117 -22.34 8.41 19.73
C LYS A 117 -22.37 9.26 20.98
N CYS A 118 -23.13 10.36 20.93
CA CYS A 118 -23.42 11.14 22.11
C CYS A 118 -24.61 10.54 22.86
N GLN A 119 -24.54 10.55 24.19
CA GLN A 119 -25.61 10.08 25.07
C GLN A 119 -25.98 11.18 26.05
N CYS A 120 -27.29 11.40 26.21
CA CYS A 120 -27.81 12.33 27.19
C CYS A 120 -28.07 11.63 28.54
N ARG A 121 -27.75 12.32 29.63
CA ARG A 121 -28.08 11.91 30.99
C ARG A 121 -29.59 11.83 31.21
N ALA A 122 -30.00 11.11 32.24
CA ALA A 122 -31.40 10.96 32.61
C ALA A 122 -32.10 12.34 32.74
N GLY A 123 -33.33 12.43 32.22
CA GLY A 123 -34.08 13.68 32.15
C GLY A 123 -33.77 14.53 30.92
N TYR A 124 -32.95 14.07 29.98
CA TYR A 124 -32.66 14.75 28.71
C TYR A 124 -32.85 13.83 27.51
N ALA A 125 -33.23 14.40 26.36
CA ALA A 125 -33.28 13.72 25.07
C ALA A 125 -32.22 14.26 24.12
N LEU A 126 -31.68 13.37 23.28
CA LEU A 126 -30.73 13.72 22.24
C LEU A 126 -31.47 14.45 21.11
N GLU A 127 -30.94 15.60 20.71
CA GLU A 127 -31.50 16.39 19.63
C GLU A 127 -31.16 15.79 18.25
N PRO A 128 -31.85 16.21 17.17
CA PRO A 128 -31.62 15.68 15.82
C PRO A 128 -30.21 15.92 15.26
N ASP A 129 -29.45 16.84 15.85
CA ASP A 129 -28.04 17.06 15.54
C ASP A 129 -27.12 15.92 16.03
N GLY A 130 -27.66 15.01 16.85
CA GLY A 130 -26.95 13.87 17.42
C GLY A 130 -25.90 14.23 18.46
N LYS A 131 -25.87 15.49 18.94
CA LYS A 131 -24.84 16.01 19.85
C LYS A 131 -25.40 16.77 21.04
N SER A 132 -26.45 17.56 20.82
CA SER A 132 -27.07 18.40 21.83
C SER A 132 -28.09 17.62 22.65
N CYS A 133 -28.23 18.00 23.92
CA CYS A 133 -29.18 17.39 24.83
C CYS A 133 -30.21 18.42 25.30
N ARG A 134 -31.50 18.14 25.10
CA ARG A 134 -32.61 18.98 25.56
C ARG A 134 -33.25 18.36 26.79
N LEU A 135 -33.54 19.18 27.79
CA LEU A 135 -34.26 18.75 28.99
C LEU A 135 -35.64 18.23 28.60
N LEU A 136 -35.97 17.02 29.04
CA LEU A 136 -37.31 16.47 28.94
C LEU A 136 -38.21 17.17 29.95
N PRO A 137 -39.47 17.52 29.60
CA PRO A 137 -40.41 18.04 30.57
C PRO A 137 -40.60 17.01 31.70
N THR A 138 -40.20 17.36 32.92
CA THR A 138 -40.42 16.54 34.10
C THR A 138 -41.90 16.56 34.47
N GLY A 139 -42.65 15.52 34.07
CA GLY A 139 -43.99 15.23 34.56
C GLY A 139 -45.11 16.14 34.02
N GLN A 140 -46.10 15.53 33.37
CA GLN A 140 -47.49 15.93 33.51
C GLN A 140 -48.13 15.04 34.58
#